data_AF-A0A1H8H9K6-F1
#
_entry.id   AF-A0A1H8H9K6-F1
#
_cell.length_a   1.000
_cell.length_b   1.000
_cell.length_c   1.000
_cell.angle_alpha   90.00
_cell.angle_beta   90.00
_cell.angle_gamma   90.00
#
_symmetry.space_group_name_H-M   'P 1'
#
loop_
_entity.id
_entity.type
_entity.pdbx_description
1 polymer ?
#
loop_
_entity_poly.entity_id
_entity_poly.type
_entity_poly.pdbx_seq_one_letter_code
_entity_poly.pdbx_strand_id
1 'polypeptide(L)'
;AVKKLTKDRNVLLTFYDFPAEHWKHIRTTNPIESVFATVRNRTRKTKGCLSRKTALSMVFKLMMSAKKKWRKLSGTNRLPEVIQGVEFKDGIKQLQNAA
;
A
#
# COMPACT_ATOMS: atom_id res chain seq x y z
N ALA A 1 -1.28 24.57 -11.98
CA ALA A 1 -1.11 23.54 -10.92
C ALA A 1 -2.37 23.37 -10.06
N VAL A 2 -2.90 24.45 -9.45
CA VAL A 2 -4.05 24.43 -8.51
C VAL A 2 -5.31 23.74 -9.06
N LYS A 3 -5.66 23.96 -10.33
CA LYS A 3 -6.86 23.36 -10.96
C LYS A 3 -6.95 21.83 -10.84
N LYS A 4 -5.82 21.11 -10.88
CA LYS A 4 -5.80 19.64 -10.72
C LYS A 4 -6.07 19.24 -9.27
N LEU A 5 -5.49 19.95 -8.31
CA LEU A 5 -5.71 19.70 -6.88
C LEU A 5 -7.16 19.93 -6.48
N THR A 6 -7.79 20.98 -7.00
CA THR A 6 -9.22 21.26 -6.74
C THR A 6 -10.11 20.19 -7.35
N LYS A 7 -9.81 19.77 -8.60
CA LYS A 7 -10.58 18.73 -9.31
C LYS A 7 -10.52 17.38 -8.57
N ASP A 8 -9.32 16.97 -8.15
CA ASP A 8 -9.09 15.63 -7.60
C ASP A 8 -9.14 15.61 -6.05
N ARG A 9 -9.61 16.70 -5.42
CA ARG A 9 -9.64 16.87 -3.96
C ARG A 9 -10.24 15.68 -3.22
N ASN A 10 -11.38 15.17 -3.69
CA ASN A 10 -12.07 14.07 -3.03
C ASN A 10 -11.20 12.80 -3.02
N VAL A 11 -10.56 12.49 -4.14
CA VAL A 11 -9.67 11.32 -4.27
C VAL A 11 -8.43 11.49 -3.38
N LEU A 12 -7.83 12.67 -3.37
CA LEU A 12 -6.64 12.98 -2.58
C LEU A 12 -6.87 12.93 -1.06
N LEU A 13 -8.11 13.14 -0.61
CA LEU A 13 -8.48 13.16 0.81
C LEU A 13 -9.12 11.84 1.31
N THR A 14 -9.34 10.85 0.44
CA THR A 14 -9.89 9.53 0.82
C THR A 14 -9.14 8.83 1.95
N PHE A 15 -7.87 9.17 2.19
CA PHE A 15 -7.12 8.56 3.29
C PHE A 15 -7.68 8.92 4.68
N TYR A 16 -8.46 10.01 4.82
CA TYR A 16 -9.14 10.37 6.06
C TYR A 16 -10.27 9.40 6.45
N ASP A 17 -10.76 8.61 5.49
CA ASP A 17 -11.78 7.56 5.69
C ASP A 17 -11.18 6.27 6.26
N PHE A 18 -9.87 6.27 6.56
CA PHE A 18 -9.14 5.16 7.17
C PHE A 18 -8.59 5.55 8.54
N PRO A 19 -8.29 4.58 9.44
CA PRO A 19 -7.72 4.85 10.75
C PRO A 19 -6.51 5.77 10.70
N ALA A 20 -6.42 6.73 11.64
CA ALA A 20 -5.32 7.70 11.68
C ALA A 20 -3.92 7.04 11.73
N GLU A 21 -3.84 5.87 12.37
CA GLU A 21 -2.64 5.04 12.49
C GLU A 21 -2.09 4.58 11.11
N HIS A 22 -2.96 4.48 10.10
CA HIS A 22 -2.62 3.99 8.76
C HIS A 22 -2.17 5.11 7.82
N TRP A 23 -2.51 6.37 8.11
CA TRP A 23 -2.26 7.51 7.21
C TRP A 23 -0.81 7.65 6.76
N LYS A 24 0.15 7.36 7.64
CA LYS A 24 1.58 7.45 7.28
C LYS A 24 1.98 6.48 6.18
N HIS A 25 1.28 5.35 6.06
CA HIS A 25 1.53 4.34 5.04
C HIS A 25 0.77 4.70 3.76
N ILE A 26 -0.48 5.14 3.87
CA ILE A 26 -1.35 5.49 2.73
C ILE A 26 -0.87 6.75 1.99
N ARG A 27 -0.38 7.76 2.71
CA ARG A 27 0.09 9.04 2.13
C ARG A 27 1.39 8.93 1.33
N THR A 28 2.00 7.75 1.23
CA THR A 28 3.27 7.54 0.52
C THR A 28 3.17 6.36 -0.42
N THR A 29 3.95 6.38 -1.49
CA THR A 29 4.07 5.23 -2.42
C THR A 29 5.10 4.21 -1.95
N ASN A 30 5.78 4.44 -0.82
CA ASN A 30 6.83 3.58 -0.28
C ASN A 30 6.38 2.12 -0.06
N PRO A 31 5.18 1.82 0.46
CA PRO A 31 4.71 0.44 0.60
C PRO A 31 4.62 -0.31 -0.74
N ILE A 32 4.49 0.41 -1.86
CA ILE A 32 4.52 -0.16 -3.20
C ILE A 32 5.97 -0.17 -3.71
N GLU A 33 6.63 0.98 -3.72
CA GLU A 33 7.93 1.14 -4.36
C GLU A 33 9.05 0.36 -3.69
N SER A 34 9.10 0.34 -2.36
CA SER A 34 10.14 -0.37 -1.60
C SER A 34 10.04 -1.89 -1.80
N VAL A 35 8.81 -2.41 -1.85
CA VAL A 35 8.54 -3.84 -2.05
C VAL A 35 9.11 -4.34 -3.38
N PHE A 36 8.99 -3.54 -4.45
CA PHE A 36 9.49 -3.90 -5.78
C PHE A 36 10.94 -3.49 -6.05
N ALA A 37 11.62 -2.80 -5.14
CA ALA A 37 12.96 -2.26 -5.37
C ALA A 37 13.97 -3.35 -5.76
N THR A 38 13.99 -4.48 -5.02
CA THR A 38 14.88 -5.62 -5.30
C THR A 38 14.58 -6.26 -6.65
N VAL A 39 13.29 -6.39 -7.00
CA VAL A 39 12.87 -6.95 -8.29
C VAL A 39 13.36 -6.06 -9.43
N ARG A 40 13.09 -4.75 -9.37
CA ARG A 40 13.56 -3.80 -10.39
C ARG A 40 15.08 -3.84 -10.54
N ASN A 41 15.82 -3.87 -9.43
CA ASN A 41 17.27 -3.93 -9.48
C ASN A 41 17.77 -5.20 -10.19
N ARG A 42 17.19 -6.37 -9.87
CA ARG A 42 17.61 -7.63 -10.50
C ARG A 42 17.18 -7.69 -11.97
N THR A 43 15.96 -7.27 -12.30
CA THR A 43 15.46 -7.22 -13.68
C THR A 43 16.36 -6.35 -14.57
N ARG A 44 16.85 -5.22 -14.06
CA ARG A 44 17.81 -4.38 -14.80
C ARG A 44 19.13 -5.09 -15.09
N LYS A 45 19.60 -5.94 -14.17
CA LYS A 45 20.86 -6.71 -14.31
C LYS A 45 20.73 -7.95 -15.19
N THR A 46 19.56 -8.57 -15.27
CA THR A 46 19.32 -9.80 -16.05
C THR A 46 18.54 -9.56 -17.34
N LYS A 47 18.44 -8.30 -17.78
CA LYS A 47 17.73 -7.91 -19.00
C LYS A 47 18.33 -8.65 -20.21
N GLY A 48 17.48 -9.36 -20.96
CA GLY A 48 17.87 -10.12 -22.13
C GLY A 48 18.42 -11.54 -21.86
N CYS A 49 18.68 -11.90 -20.60
CA CYS A 49 19.27 -13.20 -20.24
C CYS A 49 18.25 -14.27 -19.84
N LEU A 50 16.96 -13.91 -19.73
CA LEU A 50 15.93 -14.76 -19.15
C LEU A 50 14.79 -15.02 -20.13
N SER A 51 14.36 -16.27 -20.21
CA SER A 51 13.07 -16.65 -20.80
C SER A 51 11.91 -16.19 -19.90
N ARG A 52 10.69 -16.13 -20.45
CA ARG A 52 9.49 -15.73 -19.68
C ARG A 52 9.31 -16.56 -18.39
N LYS A 53 9.50 -17.88 -18.48
CA LYS A 53 9.35 -18.80 -17.35
C LYS A 53 10.39 -18.54 -16.26
N THR A 54 11.67 -18.38 -16.65
CA THR A 54 12.76 -18.13 -15.70
C THR A 54 12.66 -16.73 -15.06
N ALA A 55 12.23 -15.72 -15.82
CA ALA A 55 11.95 -14.39 -15.29
C ALA A 55 10.84 -14.42 -14.23
N LEU A 56 9.74 -15.14 -14.47
CA LEU A 56 8.66 -15.29 -13.49
C LEU A 56 9.15 -15.97 -12.22
N SER A 57 9.90 -17.08 -12.34
CA SER A 57 10.49 -17.78 -11.19
C SER A 57 11.44 -16.88 -10.39
N MET A 58 12.26 -16.06 -11.07
CA MET A 58 13.15 -15.10 -10.43
C MET A 58 12.35 -14.05 -9.65
N VAL A 59 11.36 -13.40 -10.27
CA VAL A 59 10.51 -12.39 -9.61
C VAL A 59 9.83 -12.99 -8.38
N PHE A 60 9.23 -14.18 -8.51
CA PHE A 60 8.59 -14.88 -7.40
C PHE A 60 9.56 -15.11 -6.22
N LYS A 61 10.75 -15.66 -6.48
CA LYS A 61 11.74 -15.92 -5.42
C LYS A 61 12.25 -14.62 -4.77
N LEU A 62 12.46 -13.56 -5.53
CA LEU A 62 12.86 -12.26 -4.98
C LEU A 62 11.77 -11.66 -4.08
N MET A 63 10.50 -11.74 -4.49
CA MET A 63 9.37 -11.27 -3.68
C MET A 63 9.23 -12.07 -2.38
N MET A 64 9.38 -13.40 -2.44
CA MET A 64 9.35 -14.26 -1.25
C MET A 64 10.49 -13.95 -0.27
N SER A 65 11.69 -13.64 -0.78
CA SER A 65 12.82 -13.22 0.04
C SER A 65 12.61 -11.83 0.64
N ALA A 66 12.08 -10.88 -0.12
CA ALA A 66 11.80 -9.52 0.35
C ALA A 66 10.72 -9.49 1.43
N LYS A 67 9.66 -10.32 1.29
CA LYS A 67 8.55 -10.43 2.25
C LYS A 67 9.01 -10.63 3.69
N LYS A 68 10.10 -11.37 3.91
CA LYS A 68 10.65 -11.66 5.24
C LYS A 68 11.06 -10.40 6.02
N LYS A 69 11.37 -9.30 5.32
CA LYS A 69 11.86 -8.05 5.92
C LYS A 69 10.80 -6.93 5.92
N TRP A 70 9.59 -7.18 5.43
CA TRP A 70 8.58 -6.13 5.36
C TRP A 70 8.11 -5.70 6.74
N ARG A 71 8.04 -4.39 6.93
CA ARG A 71 7.50 -3.78 8.14
C ARG A 71 5.98 -3.96 8.16
N LYS A 72 5.44 -4.39 9.31
CA LYS A 72 3.99 -4.42 9.53
C LYS A 72 3.39 -3.01 9.45
N LEU A 73 2.13 -2.92 9.05
CA LEU A 73 1.37 -1.67 9.13
C LEU A 73 1.34 -1.16 10.57
N SER A 74 1.22 0.15 10.73
CA SER A 74 0.96 0.72 12.05
C SER A 74 -0.52 0.62 12.33
N GLY A 75 -0.92 0.29 13.55
CA GLY A 75 -2.33 0.08 13.84
C GLY A 75 -2.90 -1.21 13.24
N THR A 76 -2.13 -2.30 13.22
CA THR A 76 -2.62 -3.59 12.70
C THR A 76 -3.91 -4.06 13.37
N ASN A 77 -4.14 -3.65 14.62
CA ASN A 77 -5.32 -4.00 15.40
C ASN A 77 -6.61 -3.41 14.82
N ARG A 78 -6.51 -2.36 13.99
CA ARG A 78 -7.63 -1.72 13.30
C ARG A 78 -7.96 -2.36 11.94
N LEU A 79 -7.12 -3.27 11.43
CA LEU A 79 -7.37 -3.92 10.14
C LEU A 79 -8.70 -4.69 10.09
N PRO A 80 -9.11 -5.44 11.13
CA PRO A 80 -10.41 -6.11 11.11
C PRO A 80 -11.58 -5.13 10.96
N GLU A 81 -11.51 -3.96 11.60
CA GLU A 81 -12.55 -2.92 11.52
C GLU A 81 -12.65 -2.36 10.09
N VAL A 82 -11.50 -2.14 9.43
CA VAL A 82 -11.46 -1.71 8.02
C VAL A 82 -12.03 -2.80 7.10
N ILE A 83 -11.69 -4.07 7.33
CA ILE A 83 -12.21 -5.21 6.53
C ILE A 83 -13.72 -5.38 6.70
N GLN A 84 -14.25 -5.12 7.90
CA GLN A 84 -15.68 -5.15 8.20
C GLN A 84 -16.44 -3.93 7.65
N GLY A 85 -15.74 -2.95 7.07
CA GLY A 85 -16.37 -1.75 6.52
C GLY A 85 -16.85 -0.75 7.58
N VAL A 86 -16.24 -0.74 8.77
CA VAL A 86 -16.53 0.27 9.79
C VAL A 86 -16.15 1.65 9.25
N GLU A 87 -17.05 2.62 9.40
CA GLU A 87 -16.79 3.99 8.97
C GLU A 87 -15.82 4.71 9.92
N PHE A 88 -14.81 5.33 9.32
CA PHE A 88 -13.92 6.26 10.00
C PHE A 88 -14.14 7.65 9.41
N LYS A 89 -14.28 8.65 10.28
CA LYS A 89 -14.31 10.05 9.89
C LYS A 89 -13.10 10.74 10.49
N ASP A 90 -12.28 11.33 9.63
CA ASP A 90 -10.99 11.93 10.02
C ASP A 90 -10.13 10.96 10.86
N GLY A 91 -10.18 9.67 10.51
CA GLY A 91 -9.41 8.61 11.16
C GLY A 91 -9.92 8.18 12.53
N ILE A 92 -11.08 8.68 12.97
CA ILE A 92 -11.75 8.30 14.20
C ILE A 92 -12.91 7.37 13.86
N LYS A 93 -12.95 6.21 14.53
CA LYS A 93 -14.03 5.23 14.41
C LYS A 93 -15.36 5.88 14.79
N GLN A 94 -16.34 5.79 13.91
CA GLN A 94 -17.70 6.21 14.25
C GLN A 94 -18.40 5.05 14.96
N LEU A 95 -18.94 5.32 16.15
CA LEU A 95 -19.91 4.41 16.76
C LEU A 95 -21.17 4.51 15.89
N GLN A 96 -21.61 3.39 15.33
CA GLN A 96 -22.93 3.34 14.72
C GLN A 96 -23.94 3.68 15.82
N ASN A 97 -24.52 4.88 15.78
CA ASN A 97 -25.75 5.13 16.50
C ASN A 97 -26.78 4.19 15.86
N ALA A 98 -27.14 3.13 16.59
CA ALA A 98 -28.33 2.37 16.26
C ALA A 98 -29.50 3.36 16.24
N ALA A 99 -30.04 3.61 15.05
CA ALA A 99 -31.32 4.26 14.88
C ALA A 99 -32.44 3.27 15.23
#